data_AF-A0A951W8G4-F1
#
_entry.id   AF-A0A951W8G4-F1
#
_cell.length_a   1.000
_cell.length_b   1.000
_cell.length_c   1.000
_cell.angle_alpha   90.00
_cell.angle_beta   90.00
_cell.angle_gamma   90.00
#
_symmetry.space_group_name_H-M   'P 1'
#
loop_
_entity.id
_entity.type
_entity.pdbx_description
1 polymer ?
#
loop_
_entity_poly.entity_id
_entity_poly.type
_entity_poly.pdbx_seq_one_letter_code
_entity_poly.pdbx_strand_id
1 'polypeptide(L)'
;MDSKAYLIYIQEDELTPGFLQEQFFTLAEDYKIFVIIQLKEQSFKFIPLIKDLKSIRIEKTLKRIDEWRDMCLTQNHQFILKIIDKPSQLSEFKNDFKGINQLIIHRSKELNGTLEPIIGRLFSDDLVTWEYFQ
;
A
#
# COMPACT_ATOMS: atom_id res chain seq x y z
N MET A 1 15.62 -18.93 7.22
CA MET A 1 14.18 -18.64 7.24
C MET A 1 13.94 -17.64 6.14
N ASP A 2 13.19 -18.03 5.11
CA ASP A 2 12.83 -17.14 4.02
C ASP A 2 11.70 -16.24 4.51
N SER A 3 12.03 -14.97 4.72
CA SER A 3 11.10 -13.96 5.20
C SER A 3 10.33 -13.40 4.01
N LYS A 4 9.03 -13.70 3.92
CA LYS A 4 8.15 -13.16 2.87
C LYS A 4 7.29 -12.04 3.42
N ALA A 5 6.96 -11.11 2.54
CA ALA A 5 6.01 -10.03 2.85
C ALA A 5 5.10 -9.74 1.67
N TYR A 6 3.93 -9.21 1.99
CA TYR A 6 2.98 -8.69 1.04
C TYR A 6 3.04 -7.16 1.06
N LEU A 7 3.06 -6.54 -0.11
CA LEU A 7 2.87 -5.12 -0.28
C LEU A 7 1.64 -4.88 -1.14
N ILE A 8 0.66 -4.20 -0.56
CA ILE A 8 -0.58 -3.83 -1.21
C ILE A 8 -0.49 -2.34 -1.49
N TYR A 9 -0.36 -1.96 -2.76
CA TYR A 9 -0.25 -0.58 -3.19
C TYR A 9 -1.56 -0.11 -3.81
N ILE A 10 -2.23 0.83 -3.16
CA ILE A 10 -3.58 1.28 -3.52
C ILE A 10 -3.55 2.80 -3.77
N GLN A 11 -4.17 3.26 -4.85
CA GLN A 11 -4.42 4.68 -5.05
C GLN A 11 -5.66 5.11 -4.27
N GLU A 12 -5.68 6.32 -3.72
CA GLU A 12 -6.77 6.78 -2.84
C GLU A 12 -8.16 6.73 -3.52
N ASP A 13 -8.24 6.93 -4.83
CA ASP A 13 -9.49 6.80 -5.60
C ASP A 13 -9.97 5.36 -5.75
N GLU A 14 -9.10 4.37 -5.58
CA GLU A 14 -9.45 2.95 -5.53
C GLU A 14 -10.02 2.54 -4.17
N LEU A 15 -9.87 3.36 -3.11
CA LEU A 15 -10.39 3.10 -1.75
C LEU A 15 -11.91 3.27 -1.63
N THR A 16 -12.62 2.52 -2.46
CA THR A 16 -14.07 2.35 -2.41
C THR A 16 -14.42 1.14 -1.53
N PRO A 17 -15.61 1.13 -0.89
CA PRO A 17 -16.04 -0.04 -0.12
C PRO A 17 -16.10 -1.33 -0.94
N GLY A 18 -16.49 -1.25 -2.23
CA GLY A 18 -16.53 -2.42 -3.12
C GLY A 18 -15.15 -3.00 -3.37
N PHE A 19 -14.19 -2.15 -3.74
CA PHE A 19 -12.80 -2.56 -3.92
C PHE A 19 -12.23 -3.21 -2.66
N LEU A 20 -12.42 -2.60 -1.49
CA LEU A 20 -11.92 -3.14 -0.22
C LEU A 20 -12.57 -4.49 0.14
N GLN A 21 -13.85 -4.69 -0.20
CA GLN A 21 -14.51 -5.99 -0.04
C GLN A 21 -13.95 -7.04 -0.99
N GLU A 22 -13.59 -6.68 -2.22
CA GLU A 22 -12.97 -7.58 -3.19
C GLU A 22 -11.53 -7.94 -2.80
N GLN A 23 -10.82 -7.02 -2.17
CA GLN A 23 -9.48 -7.23 -1.61
C GLN A 23 -9.50 -7.99 -0.27
N PHE A 24 -10.50 -8.83 -0.02
CA PHE A 24 -10.52 -9.71 1.15
C PHE A 24 -9.47 -10.80 0.99
N PHE A 25 -8.26 -10.52 1.44
CA PHE A 25 -7.18 -11.50 1.40
C PHE A 25 -7.32 -12.45 2.58
N THR A 26 -7.64 -13.72 2.31
CA THR A 26 -7.33 -14.80 3.27
C THR A 26 -5.83 -15.05 3.19
N LEU A 27 -5.05 -14.23 3.88
CA LEU A 27 -3.61 -14.47 4.01
C LEU A 27 -3.43 -15.70 4.91
N ALA A 28 -2.98 -16.79 4.29
CA ALA A 28 -2.93 -18.10 4.92
C ALA A 28 -1.76 -18.26 5.92
N GLU A 29 -0.83 -17.31 5.96
CA GLU A 29 0.43 -17.41 6.73
C GLU A 29 0.75 -16.08 7.44
N ASP A 30 1.49 -16.15 8.57
CA ASP A 30 1.95 -15.03 9.42
C ASP A 30 2.98 -14.11 8.73
N TYR A 31 2.65 -13.63 7.54
CA TYR A 31 3.48 -12.72 6.78
C TYR A 31 3.33 -11.27 7.28
N LYS A 32 4.40 -10.50 7.06
CA LYS A 32 4.32 -9.04 7.20
C LYS A 32 3.51 -8.48 6.04
N ILE A 33 2.56 -7.61 6.36
CA ILE A 33 1.68 -6.96 5.38
C ILE A 33 1.96 -5.46 5.41
N PHE A 34 2.43 -4.95 4.28
CA PHE A 34 2.60 -3.53 4.02
C PHE A 34 1.42 -3.04 3.20
N VAL A 35 0.67 -2.09 3.71
CA VAL A 35 -0.37 -1.40 2.94
C VAL A 35 0.09 0.02 2.71
N ILE A 36 0.20 0.39 1.44
CA ILE A 36 0.66 1.70 1.03
C ILE A 36 -0.44 2.37 0.22
N ILE A 37 -0.96 3.46 0.77
CA ILE A 37 -1.95 4.28 0.08
C ILE A 37 -1.25 5.49 -0.53
N GLN A 38 -1.39 5.66 -1.84
CA GLN A 38 -1.01 6.88 -2.52
C GLN A 38 -2.19 7.86 -2.54
N LEU A 39 -2.05 9.00 -1.85
CA LEU A 39 -3.00 10.09 -1.96
C LEU A 39 -3.02 10.63 -3.39
N LYS A 40 -4.22 10.90 -3.89
CA LYS A 40 -4.40 11.50 -5.21
C LYS A 40 -3.75 12.88 -5.24
N GLU A 41 -2.89 13.09 -6.23
CA GLU A 41 -2.21 14.37 -6.45
C GLU A 41 -3.23 15.50 -6.59
N GLN A 42 -3.01 16.58 -5.85
CA GLN A 42 -3.76 17.81 -6.05
C GLN A 42 -3.07 18.62 -7.14
N SER A 43 -3.85 19.05 -8.14
CA SER A 43 -3.35 19.98 -9.15
C SER A 43 -2.81 21.24 -8.47
N PHE A 44 -1.67 21.77 -8.93
CA PHE A 44 -1.10 23.03 -8.44
C PHE A 44 -2.06 24.23 -8.55
N LYS A 45 -3.11 24.13 -9.37
CA LYS A 45 -4.16 25.16 -9.52
C LYS A 45 -5.31 25.01 -8.51
N PHE A 46 -5.31 23.93 -7.72
CA PHE A 46 -6.35 23.68 -6.74
C PHE A 46 -6.01 24.36 -5.42
N ILE A 47 -6.78 25.39 -5.07
CA ILE A 47 -6.73 26.01 -3.75
C ILE A 47 -7.86 25.35 -2.94
N PRO A 48 -7.55 24.52 -1.93
CA PRO A 48 -8.58 23.89 -1.14
C PRO A 48 -9.36 24.96 -0.36
N LEU A 49 -10.69 24.95 -0.51
CA LEU A 49 -11.60 25.81 0.27
C LEU A 49 -11.64 25.38 1.76
N ILE A 50 -11.16 24.18 2.06
CA ILE A 50 -11.08 23.60 3.40
C ILE A 50 -9.64 23.68 3.88
N LYS A 51 -9.40 24.35 5.00
CA LYS A 51 -8.11 24.35 5.69
C LYS A 51 -7.75 22.93 6.11
N ASP A 52 -6.49 22.53 5.96
CA ASP A 52 -5.97 21.22 6.37
C ASP A 52 -6.61 20.02 5.64
N LEU A 53 -7.12 20.22 4.41
CA LEU A 53 -7.72 19.17 3.59
C LEU A 53 -6.87 17.90 3.49
N LYS A 54 -5.54 18.04 3.41
CA LYS A 54 -4.62 16.89 3.36
C LYS A 54 -4.71 16.03 4.63
N SER A 55 -4.66 16.65 5.81
CA SER A 55 -4.77 15.95 7.09
C SER A 55 -6.12 15.23 7.21
N ILE A 56 -7.21 15.88 6.77
CA ILE A 56 -8.55 15.28 6.75
C ILE A 56 -8.58 14.04 5.83
N ARG A 57 -7.93 14.09 4.66
CA ARG A 57 -7.86 12.95 3.73
C ARG A 57 -7.06 11.79 4.33
N ILE A 58 -5.95 12.09 5.00
CA ILE A 58 -5.15 11.09 5.72
C ILE A 58 -6.00 10.41 6.79
N GLU A 59 -6.67 11.19 7.64
CA GLU A 59 -7.53 10.65 8.71
C GLU A 59 -8.66 9.77 8.18
N LYS A 60 -9.35 10.22 7.12
CA LYS A 60 -10.40 9.42 6.46
C LYS A 60 -9.86 8.13 5.86
N THR A 61 -8.67 8.18 5.27
CA THR A 61 -7.99 7.02 4.69
C THR A 61 -7.63 6.01 5.78
N LEU A 62 -7.00 6.48 6.86
CA LEU A 62 -6.65 5.65 8.03
C LEU A 62 -7.90 4.93 8.55
N LYS A 63 -8.98 5.66 8.79
CA LYS A 63 -10.23 5.08 9.30
C LYS A 63 -10.78 3.97 8.39
N ARG A 64 -10.80 4.19 7.07
CA ARG A 64 -11.28 3.18 6.11
C ARG A 64 -10.42 1.92 6.10
N ILE A 65 -9.09 2.09 6.19
CA ILE A 65 -8.16 0.96 6.20
C ILE A 65 -8.22 0.22 7.54
N ASP A 66 -8.38 0.91 8.66
CA ASP A 66 -8.55 0.27 9.96
C ASP A 66 -9.84 -0.56 10.00
N GLU A 67 -10.96 -0.02 9.50
CA GLU A 67 -12.22 -0.78 9.39
C GLU A 67 -12.05 -2.02 8.49
N TRP A 68 -11.39 -1.87 7.34
CA TRP A 68 -11.10 -2.98 6.44
C TRP A 68 -10.16 -4.02 7.07
N ARG A 69 -9.12 -3.58 7.78
CA ARG A 69 -8.16 -4.42 8.49
C ARG A 69 -8.87 -5.27 9.55
N ASP A 70 -9.74 -4.66 10.35
CA ASP A 70 -10.50 -5.34 11.40
C ASP A 70 -11.46 -6.39 10.83
N MET A 71 -11.94 -6.19 9.60
CA MET A 71 -12.73 -7.20 8.89
C MET A 71 -11.85 -8.34 8.34
N CYS A 72 -10.69 -8.04 7.76
CA CYS A 72 -9.92 -8.99 6.96
C CYS A 72 -8.86 -9.79 7.73
N LEU A 73 -8.26 -9.22 8.78
CA LEU A 73 -7.09 -9.83 9.43
C LEU A 73 -7.45 -10.48 10.76
N THR A 74 -7.06 -11.75 10.90
CA THR A 74 -6.96 -12.41 12.20
C THR A 74 -5.77 -11.83 12.99
N GLN A 75 -5.87 -11.82 14.33
CA GLN A 75 -5.06 -11.02 15.28
C GLN A 75 -3.52 -11.17 15.21
N ASN A 76 -2.97 -12.08 14.40
CA ASN A 76 -1.55 -12.45 14.45
C ASN A 76 -0.66 -11.83 13.34
N HIS A 77 -1.23 -11.15 12.36
CA HIS A 77 -0.44 -10.56 11.27
C HIS A 77 0.21 -9.23 11.68
N GLN A 78 1.49 -9.05 11.32
CA GLN A 78 2.16 -7.75 11.44
C GLN A 78 1.72 -6.84 10.29
N PHE A 79 0.79 -5.93 10.58
CA PHE A 79 0.23 -4.97 9.64
C PHE A 79 0.91 -3.61 9.76
N ILE A 80 1.44 -3.09 8.64
CA ILE A 80 2.10 -1.79 8.55
C ILE A 80 1.42 -0.95 7.48
N LEU A 81 0.70 0.09 7.89
CA LEU A 81 0.06 1.06 7.00
C LEU A 81 0.95 2.29 6.81
N LYS A 82 1.14 2.71 5.55
CA LYS A 82 1.80 3.96 5.18
C LYS A 82 0.92 4.73 4.19
N ILE A 83 0.89 6.04 4.32
CA ILE A 83 0.21 6.94 3.39
C ILE A 83 1.27 7.87 2.80
N ILE A 84 1.33 7.93 1.47
CA ILE A 84 2.30 8.73 0.71
C ILE A 84 1.58 9.65 -0.27
N ASP A 85 2.22 10.75 -0.64
CA ASP A 85 1.74 11.61 -1.73
C ASP A 85 2.30 11.17 -3.08
N LYS A 86 3.52 10.61 -3.09
CA LYS A 86 4.25 10.26 -4.31
C LYS A 86 4.93 8.90 -4.20
N PRO A 87 4.99 8.12 -5.29
CA PRO A 87 5.66 6.82 -5.30
C PRO A 87 7.12 6.89 -4.83
N SER A 88 7.84 7.98 -5.09
CA SER A 88 9.24 8.17 -4.68
C SER A 88 9.48 8.06 -3.17
N GLN A 89 8.47 8.35 -2.35
CA GLN A 89 8.54 8.26 -0.89
C GLN A 89 8.65 6.82 -0.39
N LEU A 90 8.38 5.81 -1.24
CA LEU A 90 8.61 4.40 -0.89
C LEU A 90 10.06 4.12 -0.45
N SER A 91 11.01 4.88 -1.00
CA SER A 91 12.42 4.77 -0.63
C SER A 91 12.71 5.12 0.83
N GLU A 92 11.87 5.94 1.45
CA GLU A 92 11.96 6.32 2.87
C GLU A 92 11.67 5.12 3.79
N PHE A 93 10.94 4.12 3.29
CA PHE A 93 10.58 2.90 4.04
C PHE A 93 11.57 1.75 3.85
N LYS A 94 12.75 2.00 3.27
CA LYS A 94 13.78 0.97 3.05
C LYS A 94 14.10 0.14 4.30
N ASN A 95 14.09 0.76 5.48
CA ASN A 95 14.36 0.08 6.74
C ASN A 95 13.22 -0.87 7.16
N ASP A 96 11.98 -0.55 6.80
CA ASP A 96 10.81 -1.38 7.09
C ASP A 96 10.88 -2.69 6.28
N PHE A 97 11.53 -2.65 5.11
CA PHE A 97 11.76 -3.80 4.24
C PHE A 97 12.97 -4.67 4.63
N LYS A 98 13.75 -4.27 5.64
CA LYS A 98 14.99 -4.96 6.00
C LYS A 98 14.71 -6.39 6.48
N GLY A 99 15.44 -7.35 5.92
CA GLY A 99 15.30 -8.76 6.28
C GLY A 99 14.10 -9.46 5.63
N ILE A 100 13.47 -8.83 4.65
CA ILE A 100 12.52 -9.48 3.73
C ILE A 100 13.32 -10.01 2.55
N ASN A 101 13.12 -11.28 2.23
CA ASN A 101 13.81 -11.96 1.13
C ASN A 101 12.90 -12.16 -0.08
N GLN A 102 11.59 -12.06 0.09
CA GLN A 102 10.63 -12.12 -1.02
C GLN A 102 9.48 -11.15 -0.78
N LEU A 103 9.15 -10.35 -1.79
CA LEU A 103 8.08 -9.36 -1.75
C LEU A 103 7.04 -9.67 -2.82
N ILE A 104 5.80 -9.89 -2.40
CA ILE A 104 4.66 -10.04 -3.31
C ILE A 104 3.93 -8.69 -3.35
N ILE A 105 3.85 -8.08 -4.51
CA ILE A 105 3.29 -6.74 -4.70
C ILE A 105 1.96 -6.84 -5.41
N HIS A 106 0.87 -6.51 -4.72
CA HIS A 106 -0.47 -6.36 -5.30
C HIS A 106 -0.72 -4.90 -5.62
N ARG A 107 -1.11 -4.62 -6.87
CA ARG A 107 -1.37 -3.25 -7.34
C ARG A 107 -2.38 -3.21 -8.48
N SER A 108 -2.81 -2.00 -8.81
CA SER A 108 -3.56 -1.71 -10.02
C SER A 108 -2.73 -1.90 -11.29
N LYS A 109 -3.39 -2.28 -12.39
CA LYS A 109 -2.76 -2.34 -13.73
C LYS A 109 -2.35 -0.95 -14.23
N GLU A 110 -3.04 0.10 -13.78
CA GLU A 110 -2.78 1.49 -14.16
C GLU A 110 -1.42 1.99 -13.65
N LEU A 111 -0.85 1.31 -12.65
CA LEU A 111 0.44 1.64 -12.04
C LEU A 111 1.64 0.93 -12.68
N ASN A 112 1.44 0.19 -13.78
CA ASN A 112 2.53 -0.44 -14.51
C ASN A 112 3.61 0.60 -14.92
N GLY A 113 4.87 0.25 -14.68
CA GLY A 113 6.04 1.11 -14.91
C GLY A 113 6.34 2.15 -13.83
N THR A 114 5.42 2.43 -12.90
CA THR A 114 5.62 3.46 -11.86
C THR A 114 6.37 2.92 -10.64
N LEU A 115 6.06 1.69 -10.22
CA LEU A 115 6.61 1.10 -8.98
C LEU A 115 7.89 0.32 -9.24
N GLU A 116 8.02 -0.31 -10.40
CA GLU A 116 9.14 -1.13 -10.83
C GLU A 116 10.50 -0.43 -10.64
N PRO A 117 10.72 0.80 -11.12
CA PRO A 117 12.02 1.46 -10.95
C PRO A 117 12.33 1.82 -9.49
N ILE A 118 11.31 1.88 -8.63
CA ILE A 118 11.45 2.24 -7.21
C ILE A 118 11.73 0.98 -6.39
N ILE A 119 10.94 -0.07 -6.62
CA ILE A 119 11.09 -1.37 -5.98
C ILE A 119 12.40 -2.04 -6.43
N GLY A 120 12.79 -1.93 -7.69
CA GLY A 120 14.07 -2.46 -8.20
C GLY A 120 15.32 -1.82 -7.58
N ARG A 121 15.18 -0.70 -6.85
CA ARG A 121 16.25 -0.12 -6.03
C ARG A 121 16.28 -0.68 -4.60
N LEU A 122 15.22 -1.35 -4.18
CA LEU A 122 15.03 -1.90 -2.84
C LEU A 122 15.21 -3.42 -2.81
N PHE A 123 14.77 -4.10 -3.87
CA PHE A 123 14.81 -5.55 -4.05
C PHE A 123 15.36 -5.89 -5.42
N SER A 124 16.05 -7.03 -5.52
CA SER A 124 16.40 -7.64 -6.81
C SER A 124 15.14 -8.19 -7.48
N ASP A 125 15.09 -8.18 -8.82
CA ASP A 125 13.90 -8.59 -9.58
C ASP A 125 13.48 -10.05 -9.32
N ASP A 126 14.42 -10.94 -9.00
CA ASP A 126 14.18 -12.35 -8.67
C ASP A 126 13.48 -12.55 -7.30
N LEU A 127 13.45 -11.51 -6.47
CA LEU A 127 12.83 -11.51 -5.15
C LEU A 127 11.45 -10.84 -5.13
N VAL A 128 10.97 -10.36 -6.28
CA VAL A 128 9.72 -9.62 -6.39
C VAL A 128 8.73 -10.36 -7.29
N THR A 129 7.56 -10.67 -6.73
CA THR A 129 6.41 -11.15 -7.51
C THR A 129 5.44 -9.99 -7.70
N TRP A 130 5.05 -9.72 -8.94
CA TRP A 130 4.07 -8.69 -9.26
C TRP A 130 2.71 -9.33 -9.51
N GLU A 131 1.71 -8.91 -8.74
CA GLU A 131 0.33 -9.36 -8.84
C GLU A 131 -0.60 -8.16 -9.04
N TYR A 132 -1.73 -8.41 -9.68
CA TYR A 132 -2.75 -7.41 -9.91
C TYR A 132 -3.94 -7.63 -8.98
N PHE A 133 -4.62 -6.55 -8.63
CA PHE A 133 -5.97 -6.66 -8.08
C PHE A 133 -6.86 -7.42 -9.09
N GLN A 134 -7.66 -8.37 -8.57
CA GLN A 134 -8.61 -9.14 -9.37
C GLN A 134 -9.80 -8.29 -9.78
#